data_AF-A0A7C5UWH1-F1
#
_entry.id   AF-A0A7C5UWH1-F1
#
_cell.length_a   1.000
_cell.length_b   1.000
_cell.length_c   1.000
_cell.angle_alpha   90.00
_cell.angle_beta   90.00
_cell.angle_gamma   90.00
#
_symmetry.space_group_name_H-M   'P 1'
#
loop_
_entity.id
_entity.type
_entity.pdbx_description
1 polymer ?
#
loop_
_entity_poly.entity_id
_entity_poly.type
_entity_poly.pdbx_seq_one_letter_code
_entity_poly.pdbx_strand_id
1 'polypeptide(L)'
;MDSSSIEGYRERIVAGPILSSMVRLGLPLMLTDIVFLIYNLTDAFWLSRFSPYALAVPRQNWPVFLTFFSILFGVSAAALAMLSQYVGAKMYDKVNESFSKFLTLFLLISSTLFLIYRFSKDFIFIYMVRVPSEILEDVLGYAEIISFDLIAIGLGIAINTLMQSLGDTKTPATIGAIGALINAVLDPLFI
;
A
#
# COMPACT_ATOMS: atom_id res chain seq x y z
N MET A 1 -1.57 10.49 -22.01
CA MET A 1 -2.23 9.18 -21.83
C MET A 1 -2.77 8.75 -23.18
N ASP A 2 -2.42 7.55 -23.64
CA ASP A 2 -2.94 6.99 -24.90
C ASP A 2 -4.39 6.54 -24.70
N SER A 3 -5.34 7.31 -25.24
CA SER A 3 -6.78 7.08 -25.11
C SER A 3 -7.23 5.72 -25.65
N SER A 4 -6.50 5.15 -26.61
CA SER A 4 -6.85 3.86 -27.23
C SER A 4 -6.76 2.70 -26.24
N SER A 5 -5.75 2.71 -25.36
CA SER A 5 -5.56 1.68 -24.33
C SER A 5 -6.66 1.71 -23.26
N ILE A 6 -7.06 2.90 -22.84
CA ILE A 6 -8.09 3.13 -21.82
C ILE A 6 -9.47 2.73 -22.35
N GLU A 7 -9.78 3.07 -23.61
CA GLU A 7 -11.02 2.63 -24.26
C GLU A 7 -11.11 1.10 -24.32
N GLY A 8 -10.00 0.43 -24.64
CA GLY A 8 -9.94 -1.03 -24.62
C GLY A 8 -10.23 -1.64 -23.24
N TYR A 9 -9.70 -1.08 -22.15
CA TYR A 9 -10.07 -1.52 -20.80
C TYR A 9 -11.55 -1.28 -20.50
N ARG A 10 -12.03 -0.06 -20.76
CA ARG A 10 -13.41 0.35 -20.50
C ARG A 10 -14.42 -0.52 -21.24
N GLU A 11 -14.25 -0.74 -22.54
CA GLU A 11 -15.18 -1.51 -23.35
C GLU A 11 -15.33 -2.94 -22.84
N ARG A 12 -14.21 -3.57 -22.47
CA ARG A 12 -14.20 -4.92 -21.88
C ARG A 12 -14.94 -4.99 -20.54
N ILE A 13 -14.88 -3.94 -19.73
CA ILE A 13 -15.54 -3.88 -18.42
C ILE A 13 -17.04 -3.61 -18.58
N VAL A 14 -17.42 -2.65 -19.43
CA VAL A 14 -18.81 -2.17 -19.55
C VAL A 14 -19.66 -3.06 -20.45
N ALA A 15 -19.08 -3.61 -21.53
CA ALA A 15 -19.81 -4.44 -22.50
C ALA A 15 -19.61 -5.95 -22.30
N GLY A 16 -18.64 -6.36 -21.46
CA GLY A 16 -18.33 -7.77 -21.21
C GLY A 16 -19.26 -8.45 -20.18
N PRO A 17 -19.24 -9.79 -20.10
CA PRO A 17 -19.98 -10.52 -19.08
C PRO A 17 -19.50 -10.18 -17.66
N ILE A 18 -20.44 -9.90 -16.75
CA ILE A 18 -20.16 -9.43 -15.38
C ILE A 18 -19.13 -10.31 -14.66
N LEU A 19 -19.34 -11.63 -14.64
CA LEU A 19 -18.46 -12.56 -13.92
C LEU A 19 -17.03 -12.55 -14.49
N SER A 20 -16.89 -12.53 -15.82
CA SER A 20 -15.58 -12.47 -16.47
C SER A 20 -14.85 -11.16 -16.17
N SER A 21 -15.58 -10.03 -16.15
CA SER A 21 -15.02 -8.72 -15.82
C SER A 21 -14.56 -8.66 -14.36
N MET A 22 -15.38 -9.17 -13.42
CA MET A 22 -15.02 -9.23 -12.00
C MET A 22 -13.78 -10.08 -11.75
N VAL A 23 -13.73 -11.30 -12.31
CA VAL A 23 -12.56 -12.20 -12.15
C VAL A 23 -11.31 -11.57 -12.75
N ARG A 24 -11.41 -10.94 -13.92
CA ARG A 24 -10.24 -10.33 -14.58
C ARG A 24 -9.67 -9.14 -13.80
N LEU A 25 -10.54 -8.33 -13.18
CA LEU A 25 -10.11 -7.20 -12.35
C LEU A 25 -9.58 -7.66 -10.99
N GLY A 26 -10.30 -8.57 -10.32
CA GLY A 26 -10.01 -9.00 -8.95
C GLY A 26 -8.87 -10.01 -8.85
N LEU A 27 -8.76 -10.97 -9.77
CA LEU A 27 -7.78 -12.06 -9.64
C LEU A 27 -6.33 -11.56 -9.56
N PRO A 28 -5.86 -10.60 -10.39
CA PRO A 28 -4.51 -10.04 -10.25
C PRO A 28 -4.27 -9.38 -8.89
N LEU A 29 -5.26 -8.66 -8.36
CA LEU A 29 -5.17 -7.99 -7.06
C LEU A 29 -5.10 -9.02 -5.93
N MET A 30 -5.98 -10.02 -5.96
CA MET A 30 -5.96 -11.13 -4.99
C MET A 30 -4.62 -11.88 -4.98
N LEU A 31 -4.04 -12.13 -6.16
CA LEU A 31 -2.73 -12.75 -6.25
C LEU A 31 -1.63 -11.86 -5.65
N THR A 32 -1.74 -10.54 -5.81
CA THR A 32 -0.82 -9.58 -5.19
C THR A 32 -0.92 -9.63 -3.67
N ASP A 33 -2.13 -9.67 -3.12
CA ASP A 33 -2.34 -9.78 -1.68
C ASP A 33 -1.80 -11.11 -1.13
N ILE A 34 -1.99 -12.22 -1.86
CA ILE A 34 -1.42 -13.52 -1.49
C ILE A 34 0.11 -13.47 -1.48
N VAL A 35 0.72 -12.87 -2.51
CA VAL A 35 2.18 -12.70 -2.57
C VAL A 35 2.66 -11.84 -1.41
N PHE A 36 1.97 -10.76 -1.08
CA PHE A 36 2.28 -9.91 0.06
C PHE A 36 2.19 -10.69 1.39
N LEU A 37 1.19 -11.55 1.57
CA LEU A 37 1.07 -12.40 2.76
C LEU A 37 2.22 -13.41 2.87
N ILE A 38 2.61 -14.04 1.76
CA ILE A 38 3.75 -14.99 1.72
C ILE A 38 5.05 -14.27 2.05
N TYR A 39 5.22 -13.05 1.51
CA TYR A 39 6.35 -12.17 1.83
C TYR A 39 6.43 -11.91 3.34
N ASN A 40 5.36 -11.40 3.96
CA ASN A 40 5.34 -11.14 5.41
C ASN A 40 5.61 -12.41 6.25
N LEU A 41 5.14 -13.57 5.80
CA LEU A 41 5.40 -14.83 6.47
C LEU A 41 6.88 -15.26 6.37
N THR A 42 7.51 -14.97 5.24
CA THR A 42 8.93 -15.28 5.00
C THR A 42 9.83 -14.42 5.89
N ASP A 43 9.58 -13.12 5.97
CA ASP A 43 10.31 -12.21 6.86
C ASP A 43 10.15 -12.64 8.33
N ALA A 44 8.91 -12.94 8.73
CA ALA A 44 8.63 -13.41 10.08
C ALA A 44 9.39 -14.72 10.39
N PHE A 45 9.46 -15.64 9.42
CA PHE A 45 10.20 -16.88 9.56
C PHE A 45 11.71 -16.64 9.75
N TRP A 46 12.34 -15.80 8.92
CA TRP A 46 13.76 -15.49 9.05
C TRP A 46 14.10 -14.75 10.34
N LEU A 47 13.32 -13.71 10.68
CA LEU A 47 13.50 -12.97 11.94
C LEU A 47 13.34 -13.87 13.17
N SER A 48 12.41 -14.83 13.13
CA SER A 48 12.22 -15.78 14.23
C SER A 48 13.43 -16.70 14.46
N ARG A 49 14.22 -16.98 13.41
CA ARG A 49 15.44 -17.80 13.50
C ARG A 49 16.65 -16.99 13.95
N PHE A 50 16.69 -15.70 13.66
CA PHE A 50 17.79 -14.83 14.06
C PHE A 50 17.80 -14.57 15.57
N SER A 51 16.67 -14.17 16.14
CA SER A 51 16.53 -13.97 17.59
C SER A 51 15.05 -13.97 18.02
N PRO A 52 14.72 -14.50 19.21
CA PRO A 52 13.37 -14.40 19.78
C PRO A 52 12.84 -12.95 19.86
N TYR A 53 13.74 -11.98 20.02
CA TYR A 53 13.42 -10.55 20.16
C TYR A 53 13.31 -9.82 18.81
N ALA A 54 14.01 -10.30 17.77
CA ALA A 54 14.02 -9.64 16.45
C ALA A 54 12.63 -9.55 15.82
N LEU A 55 11.78 -10.58 16.04
CA LEU A 55 10.40 -10.55 15.55
C LEU A 55 9.45 -9.77 16.48
N ALA A 56 9.81 -9.51 17.74
CA ALA A 56 8.97 -8.77 18.68
C ALA A 56 8.84 -7.30 18.29
N VAL A 57 9.92 -6.70 17.81
CA VAL A 57 10.02 -5.28 17.42
C VAL A 57 9.04 -4.87 16.32
N PRO A 58 9.06 -5.49 15.11
CA PRO A 58 8.11 -5.15 14.04
C PRO A 58 6.67 -5.52 14.40
N ARG A 59 6.45 -6.61 15.15
CA ARG A 59 5.10 -7.00 15.61
C ARG A 59 4.46 -5.95 16.53
N GLN A 60 5.27 -5.28 17.36
CA GLN A 60 4.77 -4.23 18.23
C GLN A 60 4.44 -2.95 17.46
N ASN A 61 5.21 -2.65 16.42
CA ASN A 61 5.00 -1.49 15.55
C ASN A 61 3.80 -1.64 14.62
N TRP A 62 3.54 -2.84 14.11
CA TRP A 62 2.59 -3.07 13.02
C TRP A 62 1.17 -2.55 13.31
N PRO A 63 0.52 -2.80 14.46
CA PRO A 63 -0.83 -2.30 14.72
C PRO A 63 -0.92 -0.76 14.75
N VAL A 64 0.11 -0.10 15.28
CA VAL A 64 0.18 1.37 15.29
C VAL A 64 0.37 1.86 13.86
N PHE A 65 1.32 1.31 13.11
CA PHE A 65 1.55 1.68 11.71
C PHE A 65 0.29 1.47 10.86
N LEU A 66 -0.39 0.33 11.03
CA LEU A 66 -1.65 0.00 10.36
C LEU A 66 -2.73 1.06 10.60
N THR A 67 -2.78 1.66 11.79
CA THR A 67 -3.76 2.71 12.11
C THR A 67 -3.57 3.93 11.22
N PHE A 68 -2.35 4.42 11.07
CA PHE A 68 -2.03 5.54 10.18
C PHE A 68 -2.23 5.14 8.72
N PHE A 69 -1.81 3.94 8.37
CA PHE A 69 -1.93 3.38 7.05
C PHE A 69 -3.40 3.23 6.59
N SER A 70 -4.31 2.90 7.50
CA SER A 70 -5.74 2.75 7.19
C SER A 70 -6.40 4.04 6.69
N ILE A 71 -5.92 5.20 7.13
CA ILE A 71 -6.39 6.51 6.67
C ILE A 71 -6.06 6.69 5.18
N LEU A 72 -4.85 6.31 4.78
CA LEU A 72 -4.44 6.32 3.36
C LEU A 72 -5.33 5.42 2.53
N PHE A 73 -5.64 4.22 3.03
CA PHE A 73 -6.57 3.31 2.36
C PHE A 73 -7.97 3.91 2.16
N GLY A 74 -8.51 4.57 3.18
CA GLY A 74 -9.83 5.20 3.10
C GLY A 74 -9.91 6.29 2.03
N VAL A 75 -8.91 7.19 1.99
CA VAL A 75 -8.85 8.28 0.99
C VAL A 75 -8.62 7.72 -0.41
N SER A 76 -7.76 6.70 -0.52
CA SER A 76 -7.48 6.00 -1.78
C SER A 76 -8.73 5.33 -2.35
N ALA A 77 -9.54 4.65 -1.52
CA ALA A 77 -10.77 4.01 -1.94
C ALA A 77 -11.81 5.01 -2.48
N ALA A 78 -11.92 6.19 -1.86
CA ALA A 78 -12.78 7.26 -2.34
C ALA A 78 -12.33 7.79 -3.73
N ALA A 79 -11.02 7.99 -3.90
CA ALA A 79 -10.46 8.40 -5.18
C ALA A 79 -10.65 7.34 -6.27
N LEU A 80 -10.43 6.06 -5.95
CA LEU A 80 -10.65 4.94 -6.86
C LEU A 80 -12.08 4.94 -7.40
N ALA A 81 -13.08 5.07 -6.52
CA ALA A 81 -14.49 5.10 -6.92
C ALA A 81 -14.82 6.30 -7.82
N MET A 82 -14.36 7.50 -7.46
CA MET A 82 -14.61 8.72 -8.24
C MET A 82 -13.93 8.68 -9.62
N LEU A 83 -12.66 8.29 -9.68
CA LEU A 83 -11.91 8.19 -10.94
C LEU A 83 -12.52 7.12 -11.85
N SER A 84 -12.91 5.96 -11.29
CA SER A 84 -13.55 4.89 -12.06
C SER A 84 -14.88 5.34 -12.69
N GLN A 85 -15.66 6.17 -12.00
CA GLN A 85 -16.89 6.75 -12.57
C GLN A 85 -16.60 7.68 -13.74
N TYR A 86 -15.58 8.54 -13.64
CA TYR A 86 -15.17 9.40 -14.76
C TYR A 86 -14.66 8.60 -15.96
N VAL A 87 -13.89 7.53 -15.72
CA VAL A 87 -13.45 6.60 -16.77
C VAL A 87 -14.66 5.94 -17.44
N GLY A 88 -15.61 5.41 -16.66
CA GLY A 88 -16.84 4.81 -17.18
C GLY A 88 -17.68 5.78 -18.03
N ALA A 89 -17.74 7.04 -17.62
CA ALA A 89 -18.42 8.13 -18.31
C ALA A 89 -17.64 8.73 -19.49
N LYS A 90 -16.46 8.21 -19.84
CA LYS A 90 -15.56 8.74 -20.88
C LYS A 90 -15.09 10.18 -20.63
N MET A 91 -15.06 10.63 -19.38
CA MET A 91 -14.67 11.98 -18.98
C MET A 91 -13.17 12.05 -18.66
N TYR A 92 -12.30 11.70 -19.63
CA TYR A 92 -10.87 11.53 -19.37
C TYR A 92 -10.14 12.81 -18.93
N ASP A 93 -10.61 13.98 -19.36
CA ASP A 93 -10.06 15.25 -18.87
C ASP A 93 -10.30 15.42 -17.37
N LYS A 94 -11.48 15.02 -16.89
CA LYS A 94 -11.80 15.02 -15.45
C LYS A 94 -10.99 13.99 -14.67
N VAL A 95 -10.63 12.87 -15.29
CA VAL A 95 -9.72 11.87 -14.67
C VAL A 95 -8.37 12.52 -14.39
N ASN A 96 -7.76 13.17 -15.38
CA ASN A 96 -6.46 13.83 -15.23
C ASN A 96 -6.49 14.95 -14.19
N GLU A 97 -7.50 15.82 -14.26
CA GLU A 97 -7.65 16.93 -13.32
C GLU A 97 -7.85 16.41 -11.88
N SER A 98 -8.76 15.45 -11.71
CA SER A 98 -9.10 14.90 -10.38
C SER A 98 -7.95 14.09 -9.80
N PHE A 99 -7.23 13.33 -10.64
CA PHE A 99 -6.06 12.59 -10.21
C PHE A 99 -4.94 13.53 -9.74
N SER A 100 -4.70 14.64 -10.45
CA SER A 100 -3.67 15.61 -10.05
C SER A 100 -3.96 16.24 -8.69
N LYS A 101 -5.25 16.56 -8.44
CA LYS A 101 -5.71 17.06 -7.12
C LYS A 101 -5.60 15.99 -6.05
N PHE A 102 -6.02 14.76 -6.36
CA PHE A 102 -5.90 13.62 -5.47
C PHE A 102 -4.44 13.36 -5.10
N LEU A 103 -3.53 13.28 -6.06
CA LEU A 103 -2.11 13.03 -5.81
C LEU A 103 -1.51 14.08 -4.87
N THR A 104 -1.76 15.36 -5.14
CA THR A 104 -1.29 16.46 -4.27
C THR A 104 -1.84 16.33 -2.85
N LEU A 105 -3.16 16.13 -2.72
CA LEU A 105 -3.80 15.96 -1.42
C LEU A 105 -3.29 14.71 -0.69
N PHE A 106 -3.10 13.61 -1.41
CA PHE A 106 -2.69 12.33 -0.86
C PHE A 106 -1.26 12.38 -0.34
N LEU A 107 -0.35 13.03 -1.08
CA LEU A 107 1.02 13.29 -0.62
C LEU A 107 1.06 14.23 0.59
N LEU A 108 0.16 15.23 0.65
CA LEU A 108 0.04 16.08 1.83
C LEU A 108 -0.43 15.30 3.05
N ILE A 109 -1.44 14.44 2.88
CA ILE A 109 -1.94 13.56 3.95
C ILE A 109 -0.86 12.59 4.39
N SER A 110 -0.18 11.90 3.47
CA SER A 110 0.86 10.94 3.83
C SER A 110 2.04 11.60 4.54
N SER A 111 2.46 12.79 4.10
CA SER A 111 3.50 13.58 4.76
C SER A 111 3.06 14.05 6.15
N THR A 112 1.80 14.44 6.30
CA THR A 112 1.24 14.84 7.60
C THR A 112 1.19 13.65 8.55
N LEU A 113 0.75 12.49 8.08
CA LEU A 113 0.73 11.25 8.87
C LEU A 113 2.13 10.80 9.26
N PHE A 114 3.12 10.93 8.35
CA PHE A 114 4.53 10.74 8.67
C PHE A 114 4.97 11.61 9.85
N LEU A 115 4.73 12.93 9.79
CA LEU A 115 5.11 13.84 10.87
C LEU A 115 4.42 13.47 12.19
N ILE A 116 3.10 13.21 12.14
CA ILE A 116 2.35 12.82 13.35
C ILE A 116 2.93 11.54 13.93
N TYR A 117 3.10 10.47 13.14
CA TYR A 117 3.66 9.21 13.61
C TYR A 117 5.06 9.42 14.20
N ARG A 118 5.94 10.10 13.45
CA ARG A 118 7.34 10.36 13.82
C ARG A 118 7.49 11.03 15.17
N PHE A 119 6.71 12.08 15.43
CA PHE A 119 6.80 12.88 16.66
C PHE A 119 5.95 12.34 17.80
N SER A 120 4.94 11.51 17.52
CA SER A 120 4.13 10.87 18.56
C SER A 120 4.60 9.47 18.95
N LYS A 121 5.57 8.87 18.23
CA LYS A 121 6.05 7.49 18.47
C LYS A 121 6.39 7.23 19.93
N ASP A 122 7.12 8.14 20.59
CA ASP A 122 7.57 7.95 21.97
C ASP A 122 6.35 7.91 22.90
N PHE A 123 5.40 8.83 22.70
CA PHE A 123 4.18 8.85 23.48
C PHE A 123 3.33 7.59 23.27
N ILE A 124 3.17 7.16 22.01
CA ILE A 124 2.38 5.97 21.65
C ILE A 124 3.00 4.73 22.27
N PHE A 125 4.30 4.48 22.05
CA PHE A 125 4.93 3.23 22.47
C PHE A 125 5.16 3.16 23.98
N ILE A 126 5.44 4.28 24.64
CA ILE A 126 5.63 4.32 26.10
C ILE A 126 4.30 4.25 26.85
N TYR A 127 3.30 5.05 26.46
CA TYR A 127 2.11 5.25 27.30
C TYR A 127 0.86 4.52 26.82
N MET A 128 0.67 4.38 25.50
CA MET A 128 -0.53 3.72 24.94
C MET A 128 -0.31 2.21 24.79
N VAL A 129 0.76 1.85 24.08
CA VAL A 129 1.12 0.47 23.81
C VAL A 129 1.82 -0.18 25.00
N ARG A 130 2.56 0.62 25.80
CA ARG A 130 3.31 0.19 26.99
C ARG A 130 4.31 -0.92 26.68
N VAL A 131 5.18 -0.63 25.74
CA VAL A 131 6.24 -1.54 25.31
C VAL A 131 7.20 -1.81 26.48
N PRO A 132 7.56 -3.08 26.76
CA PRO A 132 8.53 -3.42 27.80
C PRO A 132 9.89 -2.73 27.57
N SER A 133 10.55 -2.33 28.66
CA SER A 133 11.83 -1.61 28.61
C SER A 133 12.93 -2.36 27.87
N GLU A 134 12.86 -3.68 27.83
CA GLU A 134 13.84 -4.58 27.22
C GLU A 134 13.88 -4.47 25.69
N ILE A 135 12.80 -4.00 25.06
CA ILE A 135 12.69 -3.86 23.59
C ILE A 135 12.27 -2.44 23.16
N LEU A 136 12.10 -1.52 24.12
CA LEU A 136 11.56 -0.19 23.85
C LEU A 136 12.46 0.60 22.89
N GLU A 137 13.77 0.57 23.09
CA GLU A 137 14.72 1.30 22.23
C GLU A 137 14.67 0.79 20.78
N ASP A 138 14.67 -0.54 20.59
CA ASP A 138 14.56 -1.16 19.26
C ASP A 138 13.21 -0.82 18.59
N VAL A 139 12.11 -0.83 19.36
CA VAL A 139 10.78 -0.45 18.86
C VAL A 139 10.73 1.01 18.44
N LEU A 140 11.32 1.92 19.21
CA LEU A 140 11.37 3.34 18.88
C LEU A 140 12.29 3.64 17.69
N GLY A 141 13.41 2.93 17.57
CA GLY A 141 14.32 3.01 16.42
C GLY A 141 13.67 2.47 15.15
N TYR A 142 12.96 1.35 15.24
CA TYR A 142 12.19 0.82 14.11
C TYR A 142 11.03 1.74 13.72
N ALA A 143 10.29 2.29 14.69
CA ALA A 143 9.21 3.26 14.46
C ALA A 143 9.73 4.51 13.71
N GLU A 144 10.91 4.98 14.09
CA GLU A 144 11.60 6.07 13.42
C GLU A 144 11.86 5.79 11.94
N ILE A 145 12.38 4.61 11.62
CA ILE A 145 12.69 4.21 10.26
C ILE A 145 11.40 3.99 9.45
N ILE A 146 10.47 3.17 9.96
CA ILE A 146 9.24 2.81 9.23
C ILE A 146 8.32 4.02 9.01
N SER A 147 8.46 5.10 9.80
CA SER A 147 7.65 6.31 9.60
C SER A 147 7.80 6.86 8.17
N PHE A 148 9.00 6.81 7.59
CA PHE A 148 9.26 7.27 6.22
C PHE A 148 8.48 6.50 5.16
N ASP A 149 8.11 5.24 5.44
CA ASP A 149 7.30 4.42 4.53
C ASP A 149 5.91 5.02 4.29
N LEU A 150 5.37 5.80 5.22
CA LEU A 150 4.08 6.47 5.02
C LEU A 150 4.10 7.37 3.78
N ILE A 151 5.22 8.08 3.53
CA ILE A 151 5.37 8.93 2.34
C ILE A 151 5.55 8.06 1.10
N ALA A 152 6.49 7.10 1.16
CA ALA A 152 6.84 6.25 0.03
C ALA A 152 5.66 5.41 -0.45
N ILE A 153 4.96 4.74 0.47
CA ILE A 153 3.78 3.95 0.18
C ILE A 153 2.63 4.86 -0.26
N GLY A 154 2.52 6.08 0.26
CA GLY A 154 1.55 7.07 -0.21
C GLY A 154 1.64 7.31 -1.72
N LEU A 155 2.85 7.50 -2.25
CA LEU A 155 3.06 7.64 -3.70
C LEU A 155 2.68 6.36 -4.45
N GLY A 156 3.11 5.20 -3.95
CA GLY A 156 2.80 3.90 -4.54
C GLY A 156 1.29 3.63 -4.64
N ILE A 157 0.56 3.89 -3.55
CA ILE A 157 -0.90 3.75 -3.50
C ILE A 157 -1.57 4.71 -4.49
N ALA A 158 -1.14 5.98 -4.57
CA ALA A 158 -1.77 6.93 -5.48
C ALA A 158 -1.68 6.47 -6.95
N ILE A 159 -0.49 6.03 -7.37
CA ILE A 159 -0.27 5.50 -8.73
C ILE A 159 -1.11 4.24 -8.95
N ASN A 160 -1.08 3.31 -7.99
CA ASN A 160 -1.84 2.08 -8.05
C ASN A 160 -3.35 2.36 -8.21
N THR A 161 -3.89 3.33 -7.46
CA THR A 161 -5.29 3.77 -7.55
C THR A 161 -5.65 4.33 -8.92
N LEU A 162 -4.76 5.10 -9.55
CA LEU A 162 -5.00 5.54 -10.93
C LEU A 162 -5.08 4.34 -11.88
N MET A 163 -4.10 3.43 -11.82
CA MET A 163 -4.06 2.27 -12.71
C MET A 163 -5.29 1.37 -12.54
N GLN A 164 -5.67 1.08 -11.30
CA GLN A 164 -6.88 0.34 -10.98
C GLN A 164 -8.14 1.05 -11.49
N SER A 165 -8.23 2.38 -11.35
CA SER A 165 -9.39 3.15 -11.84
C SER A 165 -9.56 3.10 -13.36
N LEU A 166 -8.46 2.91 -14.09
CA LEU A 166 -8.44 2.73 -15.55
C LEU A 166 -8.78 1.28 -15.96
N GLY A 167 -8.82 0.35 -15.02
CA GLY A 167 -9.00 -1.08 -15.27
C GLY A 167 -7.70 -1.85 -15.51
N ASP A 168 -6.53 -1.22 -15.33
CA ASP A 168 -5.24 -1.91 -15.35
C ASP A 168 -4.87 -2.39 -13.95
N THR A 169 -5.29 -3.61 -13.62
CA THR A 169 -4.93 -4.28 -12.36
C THR A 169 -3.73 -5.22 -12.51
N LYS A 170 -3.27 -5.48 -13.73
CA LYS A 170 -2.19 -6.44 -14.00
C LYS A 170 -0.82 -5.82 -13.82
N THR A 171 -0.64 -4.57 -14.29
CA THR A 171 0.65 -3.91 -14.19
C THR A 171 1.05 -3.69 -12.72
N PRO A 172 0.18 -3.16 -11.84
CA PRO A 172 0.54 -3.01 -10.42
C PRO A 172 0.81 -4.36 -9.75
N ALA A 173 0.01 -5.38 -10.07
CA ALA A 173 0.19 -6.73 -9.54
C ALA A 173 1.54 -7.35 -9.93
N THR A 174 1.94 -7.19 -11.19
CA THR A 174 3.21 -7.71 -11.70
C THR A 174 4.39 -7.01 -11.05
N ILE A 175 4.34 -5.69 -10.91
CA ILE A 175 5.39 -4.91 -10.23
C ILE A 175 5.50 -5.33 -8.76
N GLY A 176 4.37 -5.47 -8.06
CA GLY A 176 4.33 -5.93 -6.67
C GLY A 176 4.89 -7.34 -6.51
N ALA A 177 4.53 -8.27 -7.40
CA ALA A 177 5.03 -9.64 -7.38
C ALA A 177 6.54 -9.73 -7.63
N ILE A 178 7.06 -8.95 -8.58
CA ILE A 178 8.51 -8.87 -8.83
C ILE A 178 9.22 -8.30 -7.60
N GLY A 179 8.69 -7.23 -7.01
CA GLY A 179 9.25 -6.63 -5.79
C GLY A 179 9.32 -7.62 -4.63
N ALA A 180 8.24 -8.36 -4.38
CA ALA A 180 8.18 -9.38 -3.35
C ALA A 180 9.15 -10.56 -3.61
N LEU A 181 9.30 -10.99 -4.86
CA LEU A 181 10.28 -12.02 -5.24
C LEU A 181 11.72 -11.56 -5.03
N ILE A 182 12.03 -10.32 -5.44
CA ILE A 182 13.35 -9.72 -5.21
C ILE A 182 13.61 -9.67 -3.71
N ASN A 183 12.64 -9.18 -2.93
CA ASN A 183 12.79 -9.07 -1.49
C ASN A 183 13.00 -10.47 -0.85
N ALA A 184 12.17 -11.46 -1.15
CA ALA A 184 12.30 -12.81 -0.57
C ALA A 184 13.66 -13.48 -0.85
N VAL A 185 14.36 -13.09 -1.93
CA VAL A 185 15.71 -13.56 -2.26
C VAL A 185 16.79 -12.72 -1.57
N LEU A 186 16.58 -11.41 -1.42
CA LEU A 186 17.55 -10.51 -0.81
C LEU A 186 17.53 -10.57 0.72
N ASP A 187 16.38 -10.80 1.34
CA ASP A 187 16.24 -10.83 2.80
C ASP A 187 17.21 -11.82 3.48
N PRO A 188 17.35 -13.08 3.03
CA PRO A 188 18.35 -14.01 3.56
C PRO A 188 19.81 -13.58 3.39
N LEU A 189 20.11 -12.64 2.49
CA LEU A 189 21.47 -12.15 2.24
C LEU A 189 21.85 -10.95 3.11
N PHE A 190 20.86 -10.21 3.60
CA PHE A 190 21.05 -9.01 4.41
C PHE A 190 20.67 -9.17 5.89
N ILE A 191 20.03 -10.29 6.27
CA ILE A 191 19.77 -10.72 7.66
C ILE A 191 20.95 -11.51 8.22
#